data_AF-S2DTC9-F1
#
_entry.id   AF-S2DTC9-F1
#
_cell.length_a   1.000
_cell.length_b   1.000
_cell.length_c   1.000
_cell.angle_alpha   90.00
_cell.angle_beta   90.00
_cell.angle_gamma   90.00
#
_symmetry.space_group_name_H-M   'P 1'
#
loop_
_entity.id
_entity.type
_entity.pdbx_description
1 polymer ?
#
loop_
_entity_poly.entity_id
_entity_poly.type
_entity_poly.pdbx_seq_one_letter_code
_entity_poly.pdbx_strand_id
1 'polypeptide(L)' 'MGYKHQISKGYGVGVPPDLHFVKIYFCQKGLTASRALKFYSHFEKIGWKTKTGKPVKNWKALANDWIWEFLN' A
#
# COMPACT_ATOMS: atom_id res chain seq x y z
N MET A 1 -20.50 -3.38 -13.48
CA MET A 1 -20.18 -3.28 -12.04
C MET A 1 -18.96 -2.39 -11.89
N GLY A 2 -19.13 -1.20 -11.32
CA GLY A 2 -18.15 -0.14 -11.34
C GLY A 2 -17.24 -0.15 -10.11
N TYR A 3 -15.94 -0.03 -10.34
CA TYR A 3 -15.03 0.54 -9.37
C TYR A 3 -14.50 1.83 -9.99
N LYS A 4 -15.00 2.98 -9.51
CA LYS A 4 -14.39 4.28 -9.78
C LYS A 4 -13.04 4.30 -9.07
N HIS A 5 -12.02 3.68 -9.66
CA HIS A 5 -10.65 3.94 -9.28
C HIS A 5 -10.40 5.41 -9.62
N GLN A 6 -10.49 6.29 -8.63
CA GLN A 6 -9.71 7.53 -8.68
C GLN A 6 -8.31 7.09 -9.07
N ILE A 7 -7.82 7.57 -10.21
CA ILE A 7 -6.47 7.26 -10.69
C ILE A 7 -5.51 7.82 -9.65
N SER A 8 -5.15 6.99 -8.68
CA SER A 8 -4.13 7.27 -7.69
C SER A 8 -2.84 7.40 -8.48
N LYS A 9 -2.37 8.62 -8.75
CA LYS A 9 -1.19 8.89 -9.62
C LYS A 9 0.13 8.32 -9.08
N GLY A 10 0.10 7.44 -8.09
CA GLY A 10 1.29 6.88 -7.44
C GLY A 10 1.98 7.83 -6.44
N TYR A 11 1.36 8.96 -6.08
CA TYR A 11 1.98 9.97 -5.19
C TYR A 11 2.04 9.60 -3.70
N GLY A 12 1.51 8.45 -3.31
CA GLY A 12 1.51 8.02 -1.90
C GLY A 12 0.26 8.45 -1.13
N VAL A 13 -0.47 9.49 -1.55
CA VAL A 13 -1.56 10.10 -0.76
C VAL A 13 -2.98 9.61 -1.10
N GLY A 14 -3.16 8.84 -2.17
CA GLY A 14 -4.45 8.25 -2.54
C GLY A 14 -4.58 6.85 -1.95
N VAL A 15 -5.47 6.67 -0.97
CA VAL A 15 -5.84 5.37 -0.38
C VAL A 15 -7.30 5.02 -0.72
N PRO A 16 -7.60 3.77 -1.13
CA PRO A 16 -6.64 2.72 -1.47
C PRO A 16 -5.77 3.12 -2.69
N PRO A 17 -4.47 2.78 -2.69
CA PRO A 17 -3.65 2.91 -3.88
C PRO A 17 -4.06 1.90 -4.95
N ASP A 18 -3.65 2.13 -6.19
CA ASP A 18 -3.66 1.07 -7.19
C ASP A 18 -2.57 0.03 -6.85
N LEU A 19 -2.92 -1.25 -6.86
CA LEU A 19 -1.99 -2.35 -6.63
C LEU A 19 -0.78 -2.31 -7.58
N HIS A 20 -0.95 -1.80 -8.81
CA HIS A 20 0.15 -1.60 -9.76
C HIS A 20 1.24 -0.68 -9.19
N PHE A 21 0.87 0.46 -8.61
CA PHE A 21 1.85 1.38 -7.99
C PHE A 21 2.49 0.78 -6.75
N VAL A 22 1.76 -0.01 -5.98
CA VAL A 22 2.32 -0.74 -4.83
C VAL A 22 3.36 -1.76 -5.29
N LYS A 23 3.08 -2.53 -6.35
CA LYS A 23 4.05 -3.46 -6.94
C LYS A 23 5.30 -2.75 -7.45
N ILE A 24 5.16 -1.62 -8.14
CA ILE A 24 6.30 -0.80 -8.60
C ILE A 24 7.14 -0.35 -7.41
N TYR A 25 6.51 0.18 -6.35
CA TYR A 25 7.23 0.66 -5.17
C TYR A 25 8.06 -0.44 -4.49
N PHE A 26 7.47 -1.63 -4.30
CA PHE A 26 8.19 -2.77 -3.72
C PHE A 26 9.33 -3.26 -4.64
N CYS A 27 9.10 -3.30 -5.96
CA CYS A 27 10.14 -3.65 -6.93
C CYS A 27 11.33 -2.68 -6.87
N GLN A 28 11.08 -1.37 -6.76
CA GLN A 28 12.12 -0.35 -6.57
C GLN A 28 12.91 -0.52 -5.27
N LYS A 29 12.33 -1.17 -4.26
CA LYS A 29 13.01 -1.54 -3.01
C LYS A 29 13.70 -2.92 -3.07
N GLY A 30 13.77 -3.55 -4.25
CA GLY A 30 14.37 -4.87 -4.44
C GLY A 30 13.49 -6.02 -3.93
N LEU A 31 12.19 -5.80 -3.74
CA LEU A 31 11.26 -6.78 -3.19
C LEU A 31 10.33 -7.33 -4.27
N THR A 32 9.87 -8.57 -4.07
CA THR A 32 9.01 -9.26 -5.02
C THR A 32 7.57 -8.75 -5.01
N ALA A 33 6.86 -8.94 -6.12
CA ALA A 33 5.43 -8.63 -6.22
C ALA A 33 4.57 -9.39 -5.20
N SER A 34 5.01 -10.57 -4.75
CA SER A 34 4.33 -11.33 -3.69
C SER A 34 4.37 -10.60 -2.34
N ARG A 35 5.50 -9.96 -1.98
CA ARG A 35 5.59 -9.11 -0.78
C ARG A 35 4.67 -7.88 -0.90
N ALA A 36 4.62 -7.28 -2.08
CA ALA A 36 3.71 -6.16 -2.36
C ALA A 36 2.24 -6.54 -2.18
N LEU A 37 1.85 -7.73 -2.68
CA LEU A 37 0.48 -8.25 -2.55
C LEU A 37 0.12 -8.52 -1.09
N LYS A 38 1.03 -9.11 -0.30
CA LYS A 38 0.80 -9.34 1.14
C LYS A 38 0.52 -8.04 1.88
N PHE A 39 1.33 -7.00 1.64
CA PHE A 39 1.09 -5.66 2.19
C PHE A 39 -0.27 -5.12 1.77
N TYR A 40 -0.58 -5.13 0.46
CA TYR A 40 -1.84 -4.61 -0.06
C TYR A 40 -3.06 -5.31 0.55
N SER A 41 -3.08 -6.64 0.52
CA SER A 41 -4.20 -7.43 1.05
C SER A 41 -4.38 -7.28 2.57
N HIS A 42 -3.30 -7.03 3.32
CA HIS A 42 -3.41 -6.72 4.75
C HIS A 42 -4.17 -5.40 4.96
N PHE A 43 -3.75 -4.33 4.29
CA PHE A 43 -4.36 -3.01 4.48
C PHE A 43 -5.74 -2.87 3.82
N GLU A 44 -6.01 -3.62 2.75
CA GLU A 44 -7.34 -3.73 2.15
C GLU A 44 -8.36 -4.31 3.14
N LYS A 45 -8.01 -5.38 3.86
CA LYS A 45 -8.88 -6.02 4.86
C LYS A 45 -9.26 -5.10 6.02
N ILE A 46 -8.35 -4.20 6.42
CA ILE A 46 -8.60 -3.24 7.50
C ILE A 46 -9.07 -1.86 6.98
N GLY A 47 -9.38 -1.76 5.69
CA GLY A 47 -9.94 -0.57 5.07
C GLY A 47 -8.99 0.63 5.02
N TRP A 48 -7.68 0.39 4.90
CA TRP A 48 -6.63 1.42 4.84
C TRP A 48 -6.68 2.39 6.01
N LYS A 49 -6.84 1.84 7.22
CA LYS A 49 -6.85 2.56 8.49
C LYS A 49 -5.63 2.20 9.35
N THR A 50 -5.20 3.14 10.17
CA THR A 50 -4.21 2.93 11.22
C THR A 50 -4.79 2.05 12.34
N LYS A 51 -3.93 1.57 13.25
CA LYS A 51 -4.35 0.84 14.46
C LYS A 51 -5.37 1.62 15.32
N THR A 52 -5.32 2.95 15.26
CA THR A 52 -6.26 3.86 15.96
C THR A 52 -7.53 4.17 15.16
N GLY A 53 -7.76 3.50 14.03
CA GLY A 53 -8.96 3.63 13.20
C GLY A 53 -8.97 4.84 12.26
N LYS A 54 -7.91 5.65 12.23
CA LYS A 54 -7.81 6.83 11.35
C LYS A 54 -7.40 6.41 9.92
N PRO A 55 -7.86 7.09 8.87
CA PRO A 55 -7.40 6.81 7.50
C PRO A 55 -5.88 6.97 7.36
N VAL A 56 -5.25 6.06 6.62
CA VAL A 56 -3.85 6.18 6.22
C VAL A 56 -3.68 7.39 5.30
N LYS A 57 -2.76 8.29 5.65
CA LYS A 57 -2.50 9.50 4.86
C LYS A 57 -1.49 9.27 3.74
N ASN A 58 -0.55 8.36 3.93
CA ASN A 58 0.48 8.06 2.96
C ASN A 58 0.81 6.56 2.95
N TRP A 59 0.39 5.85 1.91
CA TRP A 59 0.62 4.41 1.80
C TRP A 59 2.08 4.06 1.52
N LYS A 60 2.89 4.95 0.93
CA LYS A 60 4.32 4.71 0.68
C LYS A 60 5.12 4.76 1.99
N ALA A 61 4.80 5.71 2.86
CA ALA A 61 5.39 5.78 4.21
C ALA A 61 5.04 4.50 4.99
N LEU A 62 3.75 4.14 5.00
CA LEU A 62 3.29 2.89 5.61
C LEU A 62 3.95 1.64 5.02
N ALA A 63 4.14 1.59 3.70
CA ALA A 63 4.84 0.49 3.03
C ALA A 63 6.32 0.45 3.39
N ASN A 64 6.97 1.61 3.54
CA ASN A 64 8.35 1.68 4.01
C ASN A 64 8.47 1.07 5.41
N ASP A 65 7.59 1.48 6.34
CA ASP A 65 7.57 0.96 7.71
C ASP A 65 7.33 -0.55 7.74
N TRP A 66 6.35 -1.03 6.95
CA TRP A 66 6.10 -2.46 6.77
C TRP A 66 7.33 -3.21 6.27
N ILE A 67 8.06 -2.66 5.30
CA ILE A 67 9.28 -3.30 4.80
C ILE A 67 10.34 -3.41 5.90
N TRP A 68 10.52 -2.39 6.73
CA TRP A 68 11.44 -2.42 7.85
C TRP A 68 11.04 -3.45 8.92
N GLU A 69 9.76 -3.55 9.26
CA GLU A 69 9.26 -4.53 10.24
C GLU A 69 9.50 -5.99 9.83
N PHE A 70 9.60 -6.29 8.52
CA PHE A 70 9.80 -7.65 7.98
C PHE A 70 11.26 -7.99 7.63
N LEU A 71 12.20 -7.06 7.79
CA LEU A 71 13.63 -7.25 7.50
C LEU A 71 14.50 -7.42 8.76
N ASN A 72 13.91 -7.26 9.95
CA ASN A 72 14.50 -7.62 11.24
C ASN A 72 13.93 -8.94 11.75
#